data_AF-A0A6J2PK64-F1
#
_entry.id   AF-A0A6J2PK64-F1
#
_cell.length_a   1.000
_cell.length_b   1.000
_cell.length_c   1.000
_cell.angle_alpha   90.00
_cell.angle_beta   90.00
_cell.angle_gamma   90.00
#
_symmetry.space_group_name_H-M   'P 1'
#
loop_
_entity.id
_entity.type
_entity.pdbx_description
1 polymer ?
#
loop_
_entity_poly.entity_id
_entity_poly.type
_entity_poly.pdbx_seq_one_letter_code
_entity_poly.pdbx_strand_id
1 'polypeptide(L)'
;MPSLIVEPLNTQHFIMDRDDRKRNKNMDAFMYFLSLHSGKNFMCRLQCMFSHSSSSERLSLEDTQQWSQSLERLLESKYGLATFRNFLKSEYSDENIEFWLTCEDYKKIKSSFRMSSRAKKIYEQYIKAESPKEINIDYHTREQIKRNVKTPTMHCFDDAQKMVYGLMERDSYPRFLRSDIYRTLLENLAADATKG
;
A
#
# COMPACT_ATOMS: atom_id res chain seq x y z
N MET A 1 11.04 32.64 -44.14
CA MET A 1 10.19 32.63 -42.92
C MET A 1 8.95 31.81 -43.23
N PRO A 2 8.49 30.87 -42.38
CA PRO A 2 8.94 30.56 -41.02
C PRO A 2 9.54 29.14 -40.85
N SER A 3 10.42 29.06 -39.85
CA SER A 3 11.08 27.89 -39.29
C SER A 3 10.12 27.05 -38.45
N LEU A 4 10.04 25.74 -38.74
CA LEU A 4 9.38 24.76 -37.88
C LEU A 4 10.32 24.44 -36.71
N ILE A 5 9.94 24.94 -35.54
CA ILE A 5 10.57 24.65 -34.26
C ILE A 5 10.28 23.18 -33.95
N VAL A 6 11.33 22.36 -33.95
CA VAL A 6 11.28 21.01 -33.37
C VAL A 6 11.26 21.20 -31.85
N GLU A 7 10.12 20.91 -31.22
CA GLU A 7 10.03 20.87 -29.75
C GLU A 7 10.96 19.79 -29.19
N PRO A 8 11.73 20.07 -28.12
CA PRO A 8 12.62 19.09 -27.53
C PRO A 8 11.80 18.04 -26.76
N LEU A 9 12.00 16.77 -27.10
CA LEU A 9 11.58 15.61 -26.31
C LEU A 9 12.07 15.76 -24.87
N ASN A 10 11.12 15.96 -23.96
CA ASN A 10 11.35 16.29 -22.56
C ASN A 10 11.86 15.07 -21.77
N THR A 11 13.19 14.89 -21.75
CA THR A 11 13.93 13.81 -21.08
C THR A 11 13.70 13.75 -19.56
N GLN A 12 13.03 14.73 -18.96
CA GLN A 12 12.67 14.72 -17.53
C GLN A 12 11.49 13.78 -17.19
N HIS A 13 10.77 13.24 -18.18
CA HIS A 13 9.59 12.39 -17.99
C HIS A 13 9.87 11.04 -17.28
N PHE A 14 11.13 10.57 -17.26
CA PHE A 14 11.47 9.22 -16.77
C PHE A 14 12.09 9.16 -15.37
N ILE A 15 12.64 10.27 -14.84
CA ILE A 15 13.50 10.22 -13.66
C ILE A 15 12.68 10.19 -12.36
N MET A 16 11.55 10.91 -12.29
CA MET A 16 10.75 11.02 -11.05
C MET A 16 9.81 9.83 -10.80
N ASP A 17 9.41 9.10 -11.85
CA ASP A 17 8.58 7.87 -11.74
C ASP A 17 9.34 6.68 -11.14
N ARG A 18 10.68 6.73 -11.19
CA ARG A 18 11.53 5.63 -10.72
C ARG A 18 11.54 5.53 -9.20
N ASP A 19 11.45 6.61 -8.45
CA ASP A 19 11.67 6.57 -7.00
C ASP A 19 10.50 5.98 -6.22
N ASP A 20 9.26 6.26 -6.62
CA ASP A 20 8.08 5.68 -5.99
C ASP A 20 7.89 4.21 -6.42
N ARG A 21 8.16 3.90 -7.71
CA ARG A 21 8.24 2.50 -8.16
C ARG A 21 9.41 1.75 -7.55
N LYS A 22 10.57 2.37 -7.30
CA LYS A 22 11.73 1.73 -6.62
C LYS A 22 11.41 1.42 -5.18
N ARG A 23 10.82 2.37 -4.43
CA ARG A 23 10.46 2.14 -3.03
C ARG A 23 9.45 1.01 -2.89
N ASN A 24 8.39 1.02 -3.71
CA ASN A 24 7.39 -0.06 -3.65
C ASN A 24 7.95 -1.39 -4.16
N LYS A 25 8.73 -1.41 -5.26
CA LYS A 25 9.39 -2.63 -5.76
C LYS A 25 10.45 -3.19 -4.81
N ASN A 26 11.18 -2.35 -4.08
CA ASN A 26 12.09 -2.83 -3.03
C ASN A 26 11.27 -3.48 -1.92
N MET A 27 10.26 -2.78 -1.39
CA MET A 27 9.37 -3.33 -0.36
C MET A 27 8.74 -4.65 -0.82
N ASP A 28 8.31 -4.74 -2.08
CA ASP A 28 7.69 -5.92 -2.66
C ASP A 28 8.65 -7.08 -2.89
N ALA A 29 9.84 -6.82 -3.42
CA ALA A 29 10.88 -7.83 -3.58
C ALA A 29 11.39 -8.33 -2.23
N PHE A 30 11.48 -7.45 -1.22
CA PHE A 30 11.88 -7.82 0.14
C PHE A 30 10.78 -8.56 0.89
N MET A 31 9.52 -8.17 0.74
CA MET A 31 8.37 -8.90 1.28
C MET A 31 8.20 -10.26 0.62
N TYR A 32 8.47 -10.37 -0.67
CA TYR A 32 8.53 -11.65 -1.38
C TYR A 32 9.65 -12.55 -0.84
N PHE A 33 10.85 -11.99 -0.58
CA PHE A 33 11.94 -12.71 0.06
C PHE A 33 11.61 -13.14 1.51
N LEU A 34 10.82 -12.34 2.23
CA LEU A 34 10.31 -12.65 3.56
C LEU A 34 9.21 -13.74 3.52
N SER A 35 8.35 -13.77 2.50
CA SER A 35 7.25 -14.74 2.36
C SER A 35 7.71 -16.12 1.86
N LEU A 36 8.84 -16.19 1.15
CA LEU A 36 9.48 -17.43 0.68
C LEU A 36 10.00 -18.34 1.81
N HIS A 37 10.07 -17.84 3.05
CA HIS A 37 10.52 -18.59 4.22
C HIS A 37 9.52 -18.46 5.37
N SER A 38 8.37 -19.13 5.26
CA SER A 38 7.38 -19.21 6.35
C SER A 38 7.98 -19.88 7.61
N GLY A 39 7.67 -19.32 8.78
CA GLY A 39 8.14 -19.77 10.09
C GLY A 39 8.94 -18.70 10.84
N LYS A 40 9.38 -19.02 12.07
CA LYS A 40 10.05 -18.18 13.10
C LYS A 40 11.13 -17.17 12.61
N ASN A 41 11.56 -17.25 11.35
CA ASN A 41 12.52 -16.38 10.67
C ASN A 41 11.93 -15.07 10.12
N PHE A 42 10.62 -14.99 9.83
CA PHE A 42 9.98 -13.76 9.33
C PHE A 42 10.13 -12.61 10.34
N MET A 43 9.88 -12.90 11.62
CA MET A 43 9.85 -11.90 12.69
C MET A 43 11.23 -11.34 13.03
N CYS A 44 12.25 -12.20 13.19
CA CYS A 44 13.62 -11.72 13.38
C CYS A 44 14.08 -10.81 12.24
N ARG A 45 13.72 -11.14 10.99
CA ARG A 45 14.09 -10.32 9.83
C ARG A 45 13.31 -9.02 9.74
N LEU A 46 12.01 -9.04 10.05
CA LEU A 46 11.19 -7.82 10.13
C LEU A 46 11.78 -6.85 11.17
N GLN A 47 12.19 -7.36 12.34
CA GLN A 47 12.78 -6.55 13.40
C GLN A 47 14.18 -6.02 13.03
N CYS A 48 15.04 -6.83 12.38
CA CYS A 48 16.33 -6.38 11.84
C CYS A 48 16.17 -5.26 10.79
N MET A 49 15.12 -5.30 9.97
CA MET A 49 14.88 -4.31 8.91
C MET A 49 14.61 -2.91 9.45
N PHE A 50 13.81 -2.80 10.52
CA PHE A 50 13.48 -1.51 11.10
C PHE A 50 14.53 -1.01 12.12
N SER A 51 15.44 -1.88 12.56
CA SER A 51 16.56 -1.51 13.45
C SER A 51 17.59 -0.56 12.82
N HIS A 52 17.59 -0.40 11.49
CA HIS A 52 18.50 0.52 10.76
C HIS A 52 17.84 1.85 10.36
N SER A 53 16.57 2.06 10.73
CA SER A 53 15.87 3.33 10.55
C SER A 53 16.19 4.24 11.74
N SER A 54 16.54 5.51 11.50
CA SER A 54 16.96 6.50 12.51
C SER A 54 15.92 6.80 13.62
N SER A 55 14.73 6.22 13.56
CA SER A 55 13.77 6.12 14.66
C SER A 55 13.71 4.66 15.11
N SER A 56 14.52 4.32 16.12
CA SER A 56 14.63 2.98 16.70
C SER A 56 13.47 2.73 17.67
N GLU A 57 12.27 2.48 17.13
CA GLU A 57 11.16 1.92 17.90
C GLU A 57 11.13 0.41 17.65
N ARG A 58 11.62 -0.34 18.64
CA ARG A 58 11.45 -1.79 18.69
C ARG A 58 9.96 -2.07 18.76
N LEU A 59 9.47 -2.93 17.89
CA LEU A 59 8.07 -3.41 17.94
C LEU A 59 7.75 -3.92 19.35
N SER A 60 6.78 -3.30 20.01
CA SER A 60 6.34 -3.71 21.35
C SER A 60 5.06 -4.55 21.29
N LEU A 61 4.81 -5.31 22.36
CA LEU A 61 3.57 -6.06 22.53
C LEU A 61 2.36 -5.11 22.56
N GLU A 62 2.50 -3.97 23.25
CA GLU A 62 1.46 -2.96 23.38
C GLU A 62 1.09 -2.35 22.02
N ASP A 63 2.09 -1.97 21.21
CA ASP A 63 1.86 -1.46 19.84
C ASP A 63 1.12 -2.49 18.97
N THR A 64 1.48 -3.76 19.11
CA THR A 64 0.89 -4.85 18.34
C THR A 64 -0.56 -5.12 18.76
N GLN A 65 -0.88 -4.95 20.04
CA GLN A 65 -2.25 -5.05 20.53
C GLN A 65 -3.14 -3.92 19.99
N GLN A 66 -2.60 -2.71 19.77
CA GLN A 66 -3.35 -1.60 19.16
C GLN A 66 -3.85 -1.93 17.75
N TRP A 67 -3.17 -2.83 17.02
CA TRP A 67 -3.59 -3.23 15.67
C TRP A 67 -4.93 -3.94 15.64
N SER A 68 -5.39 -4.49 16.76
CA SER A 68 -6.70 -5.13 16.87
C SER A 68 -7.85 -4.13 17.10
N GLN A 69 -7.54 -2.88 17.47
CA GLN A 69 -8.54 -1.87 17.82
C GLN A 69 -9.23 -1.28 16.58
N SER A 70 -8.48 -1.06 15.50
CA SER A 70 -9.03 -0.65 14.21
C SER A 70 -8.06 -0.90 13.07
N LEU A 71 -8.59 -1.04 11.85
CA LEU A 71 -7.75 -1.12 10.65
C LEU A 71 -6.88 0.13 10.51
N GLU A 72 -7.39 1.31 10.85
CA GLU A 72 -6.60 2.55 10.87
C GLU A 72 -5.32 2.43 11.72
N ARG A 73 -5.42 1.94 12.96
CA ARG A 73 -4.25 1.73 13.84
C ARG A 73 -3.25 0.74 13.25
N LEU A 74 -3.75 -0.32 12.60
CA LEU A 74 -2.92 -1.29 11.90
C LEU A 74 -2.15 -0.64 10.74
N LEU A 75 -2.80 0.23 9.95
CA LEU A 75 -2.21 0.89 8.79
C LEU A 75 -1.26 2.05 9.15
N GLU A 76 -1.46 2.70 10.30
CA GLU A 76 -0.54 3.70 10.85
C GLU A 76 0.81 3.10 11.27
N SER A 77 0.80 1.85 11.74
CA SER A 77 2.02 1.15 12.13
C SER A 77 2.79 0.64 10.91
N LYS A 78 4.08 1.01 10.79
CA LYS A 78 4.96 0.48 9.74
C LYS A 78 5.04 -1.04 9.76
N TYR A 79 5.09 -1.63 10.96
CA TYR A 79 5.13 -3.08 11.15
C TYR A 79 3.75 -3.71 10.88
N GLY A 80 2.67 -3.06 11.33
CA GLY A 80 1.30 -3.48 11.09
C GLY A 80 0.98 -3.55 9.60
N LEU A 81 1.22 -2.45 8.88
CA LEU A 81 1.05 -2.36 7.44
C LEU A 81 1.84 -3.43 6.68
N ALA A 82 3.11 -3.63 7.04
CA ALA A 82 3.97 -4.65 6.42
C ALA A 82 3.40 -6.06 6.63
N THR A 83 2.99 -6.37 7.85
CA THR A 83 2.44 -7.68 8.22
C THR A 83 1.09 -7.92 7.53
N PHE A 84 0.23 -6.91 7.51
CA PHE A 84 -1.08 -6.97 6.85
C PHE A 84 -0.94 -7.12 5.33
N ARG A 85 -0.01 -6.39 4.70
CA ARG A 85 0.26 -6.56 3.26
C ARG A 85 0.75 -7.97 2.94
N ASN A 86 1.60 -8.56 3.79
CA ASN A 86 2.03 -9.94 3.61
C ASN A 86 0.86 -10.93 3.72
N PHE A 87 -0.04 -10.71 4.68
CA PHE A 87 -1.26 -11.50 4.82
C PHE A 87 -2.14 -11.39 3.57
N LEU A 88 -2.42 -10.18 3.08
CA LEU A 88 -3.23 -9.97 1.86
C LEU A 88 -2.60 -10.63 0.62
N LYS A 89 -1.27 -10.63 0.49
CA LYS A 89 -0.57 -11.35 -0.59
C LYS A 89 -0.78 -12.86 -0.51
N SER A 90 -0.78 -13.43 0.70
CA SER A 90 -1.05 -14.87 0.88
C SER A 90 -2.47 -15.27 0.51
N GLU A 91 -3.40 -14.30 0.48
CA GLU A 91 -4.80 -14.48 0.09
C GLU A 91 -5.12 -13.91 -1.29
N TYR A 92 -4.10 -13.49 -2.05
CA TYR A 92 -4.24 -12.91 -3.39
C TYR A 92 -5.19 -11.70 -3.43
N SER A 93 -5.17 -10.86 -2.39
CA SER A 93 -6.02 -9.68 -2.24
C SER A 93 -5.22 -8.40 -1.92
N ASP A 94 -3.93 -8.36 -2.28
CA ASP A 94 -3.02 -7.26 -1.99
C ASP A 94 -3.25 -6.01 -2.85
N GLU A 95 -3.98 -6.13 -3.96
CA GLU A 95 -4.41 -4.99 -4.78
C GLU A 95 -5.20 -3.95 -3.98
N ASN A 96 -5.97 -4.38 -2.97
CA ASN A 96 -6.78 -3.51 -2.14
C ASN A 96 -5.92 -2.55 -1.31
N ILE A 97 -4.92 -3.07 -0.60
CA ILE A 97 -4.03 -2.22 0.20
C ILE A 97 -3.11 -1.38 -0.68
N GLU A 98 -2.66 -1.92 -1.82
CA GLU A 98 -1.83 -1.16 -2.76
C GLU A 98 -2.58 0.00 -3.39
N PHE A 99 -3.85 -0.19 -3.76
CA PHE A 99 -4.71 0.88 -4.22
C PHE A 99 -4.90 1.94 -3.14
N TRP A 100 -5.24 1.52 -1.92
CA TRP A 100 -5.47 2.46 -0.81
C TRP A 100 -4.23 3.33 -0.52
N LEU A 101 -3.04 2.72 -0.44
CA LEU A 101 -1.77 3.46 -0.27
C LEU A 101 -1.48 4.38 -1.46
N THR A 102 -1.77 3.91 -2.67
CA THR A 102 -1.59 4.71 -3.89
C THR A 102 -2.48 5.95 -3.87
N CYS A 103 -3.70 5.86 -3.34
CA CYS A 103 -4.60 7.00 -3.15
C CYS A 103 -4.07 7.99 -2.09
N GLU A 104 -3.54 7.50 -0.97
CA GLU A 104 -2.91 8.35 0.06
C GLU A 104 -1.74 9.16 -0.51
N ASP A 105 -0.89 8.54 -1.33
CA ASP A 105 0.21 9.25 -2.00
C ASP A 105 -0.28 10.19 -3.10
N TYR A 106 -1.33 9.81 -3.81
CA TYR A 106 -1.94 10.66 -4.84
C TYR A 106 -2.46 11.98 -4.26
N LYS A 107 -3.09 11.96 -3.07
CA LYS A 107 -3.60 13.14 -2.37
C LYS A 107 -2.51 14.16 -2.03
N LYS A 108 -1.26 13.72 -1.87
CA LYS A 108 -0.10 14.57 -1.56
C LYS A 108 0.45 15.30 -2.79
N ILE A 109 0.00 14.97 -4.00
CA ILE A 109 0.49 15.57 -5.24
C ILE A 109 -0.10 16.98 -5.41
N LYS A 110 0.76 18.00 -5.44
CA LYS A 110 0.37 19.40 -5.67
C LYS A 110 0.46 19.83 -7.14
N SER A 111 1.30 19.16 -7.95
CA SER A 111 1.50 19.49 -9.36
C SER A 111 0.37 18.92 -10.22
N SER A 112 -0.36 19.79 -10.93
CA SER A 112 -1.45 19.40 -11.83
C SER A 112 -0.98 18.41 -12.93
N PHE A 113 0.22 18.61 -13.48
CA PHE A 113 0.80 17.69 -14.46
C PHE A 113 1.04 16.29 -13.86
N ARG A 114 1.69 16.22 -12.69
CA ARG A 114 1.93 14.94 -11.99
C ARG A 114 0.62 14.27 -11.58
N MET A 115 -0.36 15.06 -11.13
CA MET A 115 -1.68 14.58 -10.73
C MET A 115 -2.38 13.93 -11.93
N SER A 116 -2.38 14.60 -13.09
CA SER A 116 -2.96 14.06 -14.32
C SER A 116 -2.29 12.76 -14.78
N SER A 117 -0.96 12.71 -14.77
CA SER A 117 -0.21 11.50 -15.11
C SER A 117 -0.48 10.35 -14.13
N ARG A 118 -0.51 10.64 -12.82
CA ARG A 118 -0.76 9.64 -11.79
C ARG A 118 -2.20 9.13 -11.81
N ALA A 119 -3.18 10.00 -12.00
CA ALA A 119 -4.60 9.63 -12.08
C ALA A 119 -4.86 8.63 -13.21
N LYS A 120 -4.28 8.86 -14.39
CA LYS A 120 -4.38 7.94 -15.53
C LYS A 120 -3.81 6.55 -15.21
N LYS A 121 -2.63 6.51 -14.57
CA LYS A 121 -2.00 5.24 -14.17
C LYS A 121 -2.83 4.48 -13.13
N ILE A 122 -3.36 5.18 -12.13
CA ILE A 122 -4.23 4.58 -11.11
C ILE A 122 -5.48 3.99 -11.78
N TYR A 123 -6.08 4.74 -12.71
CA TYR A 123 -7.23 4.28 -13.46
C TYR A 123 -6.93 3.00 -14.26
N GLU A 124 -5.86 2.99 -15.05
CA GLU A 124 -5.48 1.84 -15.87
C GLU A 124 -5.09 0.60 -15.05
N GLN A 125 -4.52 0.80 -13.86
CA GLN A 125 -4.02 -0.29 -13.03
C GLN A 125 -5.10 -0.92 -12.13
N TYR A 126 -6.03 -0.12 -11.60
CA TYR A 126 -6.97 -0.56 -10.57
C TYR A 126 -8.45 -0.39 -10.94
N ILE A 127 -8.80 0.61 -11.77
CA ILE A 127 -10.21 1.02 -11.97
C ILE A 127 -10.78 0.51 -13.29
N LYS A 128 -9.97 0.45 -14.34
CA LYS A 128 -10.39 -0.04 -15.65
C LYS A 128 -10.84 -1.49 -15.53
N ALA A 129 -11.95 -1.83 -16.18
CA ALA A 129 -12.37 -3.22 -16.29
C ALA A 129 -11.26 -4.06 -16.92
N GLU A 130 -11.05 -5.26 -16.38
CA GLU A 130 -9.99 -6.19 -16.77
C GLU A 130 -8.57 -5.65 -16.53
N SER A 131 -8.43 -4.69 -15.62
CA SER A 131 -7.11 -4.22 -15.21
C SER A 131 -6.38 -5.30 -14.41
N PRO A 132 -5.04 -5.34 -14.49
CA PRO A 132 -4.25 -6.41 -13.84
C PRO A 132 -4.39 -6.46 -12.32
N LYS A 133 -4.82 -5.36 -11.69
CA LYS A 133 -5.07 -5.24 -10.25
C LYS A 133 -6.44 -4.61 -9.99
N GLU A 134 -7.45 -5.02 -10.75
CA GLU A 134 -8.80 -4.48 -10.65
C GLU A 134 -9.36 -4.59 -9.23
N ILE A 135 -9.78 -3.46 -8.64
CA ILE A 135 -10.42 -3.44 -7.32
C ILE A 135 -11.93 -3.68 -7.42
N ASN A 136 -12.49 -4.28 -6.37
CA ASN A 136 -13.92 -4.53 -6.27
C ASN A 136 -14.71 -3.25 -5.92
N ILE A 137 -15.18 -2.54 -6.95
CA ILE A 137 -16.04 -1.35 -6.83
C ILE A 137 -17.26 -1.45 -7.75
N ASP A 138 -18.34 -0.77 -7.38
CA ASP A 138 -19.57 -0.76 -8.16
C ASP A 138 -19.43 0.03 -9.48
N TYR A 139 -20.34 -0.24 -10.40
CA TYR A 139 -20.35 0.37 -11.73
C TYR A 139 -20.45 1.90 -11.70
N HIS A 140 -21.26 2.46 -10.79
CA HIS A 140 -21.47 3.90 -10.71
C HIS A 140 -20.18 4.60 -10.26
N THR A 141 -19.52 4.08 -9.22
CA THR A 141 -18.22 4.59 -8.73
C THR A 141 -17.17 4.54 -9.83
N ARG A 142 -17.10 3.45 -10.59
CA ARG A 142 -16.16 3.31 -11.72
C ARG A 142 -16.38 4.35 -12.80
N GLU A 143 -17.63 4.55 -13.25
CA GLU A 143 -17.94 5.56 -14.28
C GLU A 143 -17.74 6.99 -13.78
N GLN A 144 -17.94 7.26 -12.48
CA GLN A 144 -17.59 8.54 -11.88
C GLN A 144 -16.08 8.80 -11.95
N ILE A 145 -15.25 7.83 -11.55
CA ILE A 145 -13.78 7.97 -11.61
C ILE A 145 -13.32 8.16 -13.06
N LYS A 146 -13.87 7.41 -14.01
CA LYS A 146 -13.57 7.55 -15.44
C LYS A 146 -13.81 8.98 -15.96
N ARG A 147 -14.83 9.68 -15.45
CA ARG A 147 -15.05 11.10 -15.74
C ARG A 147 -14.05 12.00 -15.01
N ASN A 148 -13.83 11.76 -13.72
CA ASN A 148 -12.94 12.56 -12.89
C ASN A 148 -11.47 12.52 -13.37
N VAL A 149 -11.00 11.40 -13.91
CA VAL A 149 -9.62 11.24 -14.40
C VAL A 149 -9.33 12.13 -15.63
N LYS A 150 -10.36 12.64 -16.32
CA LYS A 150 -10.17 13.61 -17.42
C LYS A 150 -9.72 14.98 -16.90
N THR A 151 -10.24 15.40 -15.74
CA THR A 151 -9.86 16.64 -15.05
C THR A 151 -9.65 16.31 -13.57
N PRO A 152 -8.51 15.67 -13.22
CA PRO A 152 -8.33 15.08 -11.91
C PRO A 152 -8.16 16.13 -10.83
N THR A 153 -8.78 15.85 -9.68
CA THR A 153 -8.60 16.58 -8.42
C THR A 153 -7.99 15.64 -7.38
N MET A 154 -7.60 16.15 -6.21
CA MET A 154 -7.10 15.31 -5.11
C MET A 154 -8.16 14.31 -4.60
N HIS A 155 -9.44 14.58 -4.84
CA HIS A 155 -10.58 13.75 -4.43
C HIS A 155 -11.03 12.75 -5.52
N CYS A 156 -10.27 12.60 -6.60
CA CYS A 156 -10.63 11.79 -7.77
C CYS A 156 -11.01 10.34 -7.42
N PHE A 157 -10.41 9.79 -6.36
CA PHE A 157 -10.53 8.38 -5.96
C PHE A 157 -11.15 8.18 -4.56
N ASP A 158 -11.68 9.23 -3.91
CA ASP A 158 -12.11 9.15 -2.51
C ASP A 158 -13.19 8.10 -2.27
N ASP A 159 -14.18 8.00 -3.15
CA ASP A 159 -15.28 7.04 -3.00
C ASP A 159 -14.78 5.60 -3.14
N ALA A 160 -13.97 5.31 -4.17
CA ALA A 160 -13.35 3.99 -4.32
C ALA A 160 -12.41 3.66 -3.16
N GLN A 161 -11.64 4.62 -2.66
CA GLN A 161 -10.74 4.40 -1.53
C GLN A 161 -11.52 4.03 -0.27
N LYS A 162 -12.65 4.69 0.01
CA LYS A 162 -13.55 4.35 1.13
C LYS A 162 -14.15 2.96 0.96
N MET A 163 -14.57 2.59 -0.25
CA MET A 163 -15.12 1.26 -0.53
C MET A 163 -14.07 0.17 -0.27
N VAL A 164 -12.85 0.34 -0.77
CA VAL A 164 -11.75 -0.62 -0.59
C VAL A 164 -11.32 -0.72 0.87
N TYR A 165 -11.25 0.42 1.58
CA TYR A 165 -11.00 0.39 3.02
C TYR A 165 -12.07 -0.42 3.76
N GLY A 166 -13.36 -0.16 3.49
CA GLY A 166 -14.46 -0.90 4.10
C GLY A 166 -14.50 -2.38 3.70
N LEU A 167 -14.04 -2.73 2.50
CA LEU A 167 -13.87 -4.12 2.07
C LEU A 167 -12.81 -4.82 2.93
N MET A 168 -11.61 -4.23 3.04
CA MET A 168 -10.55 -4.77 3.88
C MET A 168 -10.98 -4.86 5.35
N GLU A 169 -11.65 -3.84 5.87
CA GLU A 169 -12.11 -3.77 7.26
C GLU A 169 -13.15 -4.85 7.61
N ARG A 170 -14.06 -5.18 6.69
CA ARG A 170 -15.11 -6.18 6.92
C ARG A 170 -14.70 -7.61 6.62
N ASP A 171 -13.73 -7.82 5.73
CA ASP A 171 -13.34 -9.14 5.26
C ASP A 171 -11.92 -9.55 5.68
N SER A 172 -10.90 -8.94 5.08
CA SER A 172 -9.51 -9.37 5.27
C SER A 172 -8.97 -9.05 6.67
N TYR A 173 -9.36 -7.92 7.28
CA TYR A 173 -8.86 -7.48 8.59
C TYR A 173 -9.28 -8.41 9.75
N PRO A 174 -10.55 -8.82 9.89
CA PRO A 174 -10.94 -9.82 10.89
C PRO A 174 -10.30 -11.19 10.67
N ARG A 175 -9.97 -11.54 9.41
CA ARG A 175 -9.23 -12.78 9.09
C ARG A 175 -7.75 -12.64 9.46
N PHE A 176 -7.13 -11.49 9.20
CA PHE A 176 -5.77 -11.17 9.63
C PHE A 176 -5.59 -11.31 11.14
N LEU A 177 -6.50 -10.74 11.94
CA LEU A 177 -6.42 -10.83 13.41
C LEU A 177 -6.56 -12.26 13.96
N ARG A 178 -7.15 -13.17 13.18
CA ARG A 178 -7.27 -14.60 13.52
C ARG A 178 -6.17 -15.45 12.90
N SER A 179 -5.36 -14.88 12.02
CA SER A 179 -4.30 -15.61 11.31
C SER A 179 -3.15 -16.00 12.22
N ASP A 180 -2.48 -17.09 11.86
CA ASP A 180 -1.27 -17.54 12.57
C ASP A 180 -0.16 -16.49 12.53
N ILE A 181 -0.13 -15.64 11.49
CA ILE A 181 0.85 -14.55 11.35
C ILE A 181 0.73 -13.59 12.54
N TYR A 182 -0.49 -13.12 12.85
CA TYR A 182 -0.72 -12.18 13.95
C TYR A 182 -0.62 -12.86 15.33
N ARG A 183 -1.11 -14.10 15.46
CA ARG A 183 -1.04 -14.84 16.73
C ARG A 183 0.39 -15.18 17.14
N THR A 184 1.17 -15.73 16.21
CA THR A 184 2.59 -16.06 16.44
C THR A 184 3.39 -14.81 16.79
N LEU A 185 3.05 -13.67 16.19
CA LEU A 185 3.65 -12.38 16.51
C LEU A 185 3.43 -11.99 17.98
N LEU A 186 2.17 -12.03 18.45
CA LEU A 186 1.84 -11.71 19.84
C LEU A 186 2.53 -12.66 20.83
N GLU A 187 2.54 -13.96 20.53
CA GLU A 187 3.19 -14.98 21.38
C GLU A 187 4.70 -14.76 21.50
N ASN A 188 5.38 -14.45 20.40
CA ASN A 188 6.83 -14.16 20.41
C ASN A 188 7.13 -12.91 21.25
N LEU A 189 6.37 -11.83 21.07
CA LEU A 189 6.56 -10.58 21.82
C LEU A 189 6.27 -10.76 23.31
N ALA A 190 5.27 -11.57 23.67
CA ALA A 190 4.97 -11.90 25.06
C ALA A 190 6.09 -12.74 25.71
N ALA A 191 6.66 -13.70 24.97
CA ALA A 191 7.77 -14.51 25.46
C ALA A 191 9.03 -13.67 25.71
N ASP A 192 9.31 -12.69 24.84
CA ASP A 192 10.45 -11.79 25.01
C ASP A 192 10.26 -10.83 26.20
N ALA A 193 9.03 -10.39 26.48
CA ALA A 193 8.71 -9.55 27.63
C ALA A 193 8.89 -10.27 28.98
N THR A 194 8.74 -11.60 29.02
CA THR A 194 8.93 -12.40 30.24
C THR A 194 10.38 -12.80 30.53
N LYS A 195 11.30 -12.55 29.60
CA LYS A 195 12.74 -12.91 29.72
C LYS A 195 13.66 -11.74 30.06
N GLY A 196 13.12 -10.53 30.20
CA GLY A 196 13.83 -9.33 30.65
C GLY A 196 13.56 -9.06 32.12
#